data_AF-A0AAV6UP26-F1
#
_entry.id   AF-A0AAV6UP26-F1
#
_cell.length_a   1.000
_cell.length_b   1.000
_cell.length_c   1.000
_cell.angle_alpha   90.00
_cell.angle_beta   90.00
_cell.angle_gamma   90.00
#
_symmetry.space_group_name_H-M   'P 1'
#
loop_
_entity.id
_entity.type
_entity.pdbx_description
1 polymer ?
#
loop_
_entity_poly.entity_id
_entity_poly.type
_entity_poly.pdbx_seq_one_letter_code
_entity_poly.pdbx_strand_id
1 'polypeptide(L)'
;MHDLCYEKAGDSVCYDEKPHVAPYRWKYSNGKIYCSKAGHACGLVTCRCDAKFTGCIDVYKDTYNPQLRKVRPPLYNAINRFLSQINKKARIDRIEAPFISIKLRRSSEYF
;
A
#
# COMPACT_ATOMS: atom_id res chain seq x y z
N MET A 1 2.11 -10.38 -1.90
CA MET A 1 2.99 -10.20 -3.08
C MET A 1 2.85 -8.79 -3.65
N HIS A 2 1.62 -8.32 -3.92
CA HIS A 2 1.37 -6.94 -4.35
C HIS A 2 1.84 -5.90 -3.33
N ASP A 3 1.45 -6.04 -2.06
CA ASP A 3 1.90 -5.15 -0.97
C ASP A 3 3.42 -5.05 -0.87
N LEU A 4 4.14 -6.17 -0.91
CA LEU A 4 5.62 -6.20 -0.89
C LEU A 4 6.23 -5.50 -2.11
N CYS A 5 5.58 -5.56 -3.26
CA CYS A 5 6.03 -4.84 -4.45
C CYS A 5 5.92 -3.33 -4.24
N TYR A 6 4.85 -2.89 -3.59
CA TYR A 6 4.61 -1.49 -3.27
C TYR A 6 5.56 -0.98 -2.20
N GLU A 7 5.82 -1.76 -1.16
CA GLU A 7 6.82 -1.43 -0.13
C GLU A 7 8.19 -1.21 -0.78
N LYS A 8 8.64 -2.16 -1.61
CA LYS A 8 9.89 -2.02 -2.36
C LYS A 8 9.90 -0.80 -3.30
N ALA A 9 8.78 -0.49 -3.94
CA ALA A 9 8.65 0.70 -4.78
C ALA A 9 8.80 1.98 -3.94
N GLY A 10 8.17 2.03 -2.77
CA GLY A 10 8.31 3.06 -1.74
C GLY A 10 9.76 3.31 -1.35
N ASP A 11 10.50 2.24 -1.06
CA ASP A 11 11.87 2.35 -0.56
C ASP A 11 12.90 2.75 -1.64
N SER A 12 12.59 2.56 -2.92
CA SER A 12 13.59 2.64 -4.00
C SER A 12 13.36 3.70 -5.06
N VAL A 13 12.11 4.05 -5.37
CA VAL A 13 11.80 4.95 -6.51
C VAL A 13 10.74 6.00 -6.15
N CYS A 14 9.85 5.65 -5.23
CA CYS A 14 8.68 6.44 -4.85
C CYS A 14 8.95 7.29 -3.60
N TYR A 15 9.94 8.17 -3.66
CA TYR A 15 10.36 9.01 -2.51
C TYR A 15 9.34 10.11 -2.17
N ASP A 16 8.81 10.79 -3.19
CA ASP A 16 7.96 11.96 -3.02
C ASP A 16 6.45 11.65 -3.17
N GLU A 17 6.11 10.44 -3.60
CA GLU A 17 4.73 10.00 -3.79
C GLU A 17 4.53 8.56 -3.34
N LYS A 18 3.35 8.25 -2.81
CA LYS A 18 3.05 6.86 -2.41
C LYS A 18 2.71 6.04 -3.65
N PRO A 19 3.21 4.79 -3.79
CA PRO A 19 2.87 3.92 -4.91
C PRO A 19 1.35 3.78 -5.14
N HIS A 20 0.54 3.77 -4.06
CA HIS A 20 -0.93 3.70 -4.13
C HIS A 20 -1.63 4.87 -4.84
N VAL A 21 -0.97 6.02 -4.96
CA VAL A 21 -1.55 7.23 -5.59
C VAL A 21 -0.76 7.69 -6.81
N ALA A 22 0.34 7.02 -7.13
CA ALA A 22 1.21 7.37 -8.24
C ALA A 22 0.47 7.22 -9.58
N PRO A 23 0.31 8.28 -10.38
CA PRO A 23 -0.40 8.20 -11.64
C PRO A 23 0.44 7.47 -12.69
N TYR A 24 -0.19 6.58 -13.46
CA TYR A 24 0.48 5.89 -14.55
C TYR A 24 -0.44 5.61 -15.73
N ARG A 25 0.16 5.33 -16.88
CA ARG A 25 -0.55 4.97 -18.12
C ARG A 25 -0.25 3.53 -18.48
N TRP A 26 -1.27 2.82 -18.90
CA TRP A 26 -1.17 1.42 -19.30
C TRP A 26 -2.02 1.14 -20.54
N LYS A 27 -1.69 0.05 -21.22
CA LYS A 27 -2.47 -0.50 -22.34
C LYS A 27 -2.59 -2.01 -22.15
N TYR A 28 -3.70 -2.58 -22.57
CA TYR A 28 -3.89 -4.03 -22.60
C TYR A 28 -3.90 -4.52 -24.04
N SER A 29 -3.10 -5.55 -24.32
CA SER A 29 -3.05 -6.19 -25.63
C SER A 29 -2.57 -7.62 -25.47
N ASN A 30 -3.14 -8.56 -26.23
CA ASN A 30 -2.71 -9.97 -26.25
C ASN A 30 -2.56 -10.60 -24.85
N GLY A 31 -3.52 -10.39 -23.97
CA GLY A 31 -3.48 -10.97 -22.61
C GLY A 31 -2.50 -10.29 -21.64
N LYS A 32 -1.80 -9.22 -22.06
CA LYS A 32 -0.73 -8.60 -21.27
C LYS A 32 -0.99 -7.11 -21.04
N ILE A 33 -0.62 -6.65 -19.84
CA ILE A 33 -0.62 -5.22 -19.49
C ILE A 33 0.75 -4.64 -19.82
N TYR A 34 0.75 -3.58 -20.62
CA TYR A 34 1.92 -2.82 -21.02
C TYR A 34 1.93 -1.49 -20.28
N CYS A 35 2.96 -1.31 -19.44
CA CYS A 35 3.17 -0.08 -18.71
C CYS A 35 3.93 0.93 -19.57
N SER A 36 3.32 2.08 -19.80
CA SER A 36 3.97 3.20 -20.48
C SER A 36 4.75 4.03 -19.46
N LYS A 37 5.81 4.70 -19.91
CA LYS A 37 6.55 5.64 -19.06
C LYS A 37 5.57 6.73 -18.59
N ALA A 38 5.36 6.82 -17.28
CA ALA A 38 4.72 8.00 -16.69
C ALA A 38 5.74 9.15 -16.68
N GLY A 39 5.28 10.38 -16.46
CA GLY A 39 6.17 11.53 -16.26
C GLY A 39 7.15 11.35 -15.10
N HIS A 40 6.84 10.42 -14.18
CA HIS A 40 7.63 10.09 -13.00
C HIS A 40 7.92 8.59 -12.91
N ALA A 41 9.07 8.23 -12.33
CA ALA A 41 9.55 6.86 -12.25
C ALA A 41 8.66 5.97 -11.35
N CYS A 42 8.06 6.55 -10.31
CA CYS A 42 7.24 5.81 -9.37
C CYS A 42 5.97 5.24 -10.03
N GLY A 43 5.23 6.02 -10.83
CA GLY A 43 4.10 5.51 -11.61
C GLY A 43 4.45 4.31 -12.50
N LEU A 44 5.64 4.28 -13.12
CA LEU A 44 6.07 3.13 -13.92
C LEU A 44 6.27 1.87 -13.06
N VAL A 45 6.88 2.00 -11.89
CA VAL A 45 7.09 0.86 -10.98
C VAL A 45 5.77 0.37 -10.39
N THR A 46 4.89 1.28 -9.98
CA THR A 46 3.52 0.96 -9.54
C THR A 46 2.78 0.18 -10.61
N CYS A 47 2.78 0.66 -11.87
CA CYS A 47 2.13 -0.05 -12.97
C CYS A 47 2.66 -1.48 -13.13
N ARG A 48 3.98 -1.69 -12.99
CA ARG A 48 4.58 -3.02 -13.09
C ARG A 48 4.15 -3.93 -11.94
N CYS A 49 4.02 -3.40 -10.73
CA CYS A 49 3.48 -4.13 -9.59
C CYS A 49 2.02 -4.56 -9.86
N ASP A 50 1.18 -3.65 -10.36
CA ASP A 50 -0.21 -3.93 -10.71
C ASP A 50 -0.32 -4.95 -11.85
N ALA A 51 0.44 -4.79 -12.93
CA ALA A 51 0.46 -5.72 -14.05
C ALA A 51 0.83 -7.14 -13.61
N LYS A 52 1.82 -7.28 -12.71
CA LYS A 52 2.21 -8.57 -12.16
C LYS A 52 1.12 -9.17 -11.28
N PHE A 53 0.44 -8.35 -10.49
CA PHE A 53 -0.67 -8.80 -9.64
C PHE A 53 -1.89 -9.23 -10.47
N THR A 54 -2.27 -8.47 -11.50
CA THR A 54 -3.33 -8.87 -12.43
C THR A 54 -3.00 -10.18 -13.13
N GLY A 55 -1.75 -10.37 -13.57
CA GLY A 55 -1.30 -11.65 -14.12
C GLY A 55 -1.43 -12.81 -13.13
N CYS A 56 -1.13 -12.58 -11.85
CA CYS A 56 -1.36 -13.56 -10.80
C CYS A 56 -2.85 -13.90 -10.65
N ILE A 57 -3.73 -12.88 -10.61
CA ILE A 57 -5.17 -13.08 -10.54
C ILE A 57 -5.67 -13.92 -11.72
N ASP A 58 -5.21 -13.64 -12.94
CA ASP A 58 -5.66 -14.37 -14.13
C ASP A 58 -5.28 -15.85 -14.09
N VAL A 59 -4.08 -16.18 -13.57
CA VAL A 59 -3.64 -17.58 -13.37
C VAL A 59 -4.52 -18.32 -12.36
N TYR A 60 -4.96 -17.65 -11.29
CA TYR A 60 -5.71 -18.27 -10.20
C TYR A 60 -7.23 -18.04 -10.26
N LYS A 61 -7.75 -17.42 -11.32
CA LYS A 61 -9.16 -17.02 -11.42
C LYS A 61 -10.13 -18.19 -11.23
N ASP A 62 -9.77 -19.38 -11.70
CA ASP A 62 -10.63 -20.57 -11.63
C ASP A 62 -10.63 -21.19 -10.22
N THR A 63 -9.67 -20.81 -9.37
CA THR A 63 -9.61 -21.19 -7.95
C THR A 63 -10.19 -20.12 -7.02
N TYR A 64 -10.80 -19.07 -7.59
CA TYR A 64 -11.40 -18.01 -6.81
C TYR A 64 -12.55 -18.52 -5.95
N ASN A 65 -12.41 -18.37 -4.63
CA ASN A 65 -13.46 -18.70 -3.68
C ASN A 65 -14.22 -17.42 -3.24
N PRO A 66 -15.48 -17.23 -3.69
CA PRO A 66 -16.27 -16.05 -3.32
C PRO A 66 -16.57 -15.96 -1.82
N GLN A 67 -16.50 -17.06 -1.06
CA GLN A 67 -16.71 -17.05 0.39
C GLN A 67 -15.58 -16.34 1.13
N LEU A 68 -14.40 -16.23 0.54
CA LEU A 68 -13.27 -15.49 1.11
C LEU A 68 -13.37 -13.98 0.84
N ARG A 69 -14.35 -13.54 0.05
CA ARG A 69 -14.58 -12.12 -0.20
C ARG A 69 -14.96 -11.43 1.12
N LYS A 70 -14.23 -10.37 1.47
CA LYS A 70 -14.37 -9.61 2.74
C LYS A 70 -13.94 -10.36 4.00
N VAL A 71 -13.41 -11.59 3.88
CA VAL A 71 -12.81 -12.28 5.02
C VAL A 71 -11.49 -11.61 5.33
N ARG A 72 -11.40 -11.01 6.52
CA ARG A 72 -10.13 -10.51 7.05
C ARG A 72 -9.36 -11.68 7.65
N PRO A 73 -8.03 -11.78 7.46
CA PRO A 73 -7.24 -12.84 8.06
C PRO A 73 -7.48 -12.94 9.58
N PRO A 74 -7.53 -14.15 10.16
CA PRO A 74 -7.77 -14.33 11.60
C PRO A 74 -6.79 -13.55 12.47
N LEU A 75 -5.52 -13.49 12.05
CA LEU A 75 -4.47 -12.71 12.73
C LEU A 75 -4.79 -11.21 12.76
N TYR A 76 -5.33 -10.66 11.66
CA TYR A 76 -5.75 -9.27 11.60
C TYR A 76 -6.91 -8.99 12.58
N ASN A 77 -7.85 -9.92 12.71
CA ASN A 77 -8.96 -9.80 13.67
C ASN A 77 -8.47 -9.92 15.12
N ALA A 78 -7.49 -10.80 15.39
CA ALA A 78 -6.89 -10.96 16.72
C ALA A 78 -6.12 -9.72 17.16
N ILE A 79 -5.27 -9.15 16.28
CA ILE A 79 -4.52 -7.92 16.56
C ILE A 79 -5.48 -6.75 16.79
N ASN A 80 -6.51 -6.58 15.96
CA ASN A 80 -7.48 -5.51 16.17
C ASN A 80 -8.28 -5.66 17.46
N ARG A 81 -8.64 -6.89 17.88
CA ARG A 81 -9.27 -7.13 19.18
C ARG A 81 -8.34 -6.74 20.32
N PHE A 82 -7.08 -7.15 20.26
CA PHE A 82 -6.07 -6.81 21.27
C PHE A 82 -5.83 -5.29 21.35
N LEU A 83 -5.61 -4.62 20.22
CA LEU A 83 -5.44 -3.16 20.17
C LEU A 83 -6.69 -2.42 20.65
N SER A 84 -7.90 -2.91 20.32
CA SER A 84 -9.14 -2.32 20.83
C SER A 84 -9.30 -2.47 22.34
N GLN A 85 -8.79 -3.57 22.93
CA GLN A 85 -8.78 -3.77 24.38
C GLN A 85 -7.76 -2.88 25.07
N ILE A 86 -6.57 -2.69 24.48
CA ILE A 86 -5.58 -1.72 24.97
C ILE A 86 -6.14 -0.30 24.91
N ASN A 87 -6.77 0.11 23.80
CA ASN A 87 -7.39 1.43 23.66
C ASN A 87 -8.56 1.66 24.64
N LYS A 88 -9.31 0.60 24.99
CA LYS A 88 -10.33 0.68 26.05
C LYS A 88 -9.70 0.81 27.44
N LYS A 89 -8.58 0.13 27.70
CA LYS A 89 -7.84 0.21 28.97
C LYS A 89 -7.14 1.57 29.14
N ALA A 90 -6.55 2.10 28.08
CA ALA A 90 -5.92 3.43 28.05
C ALA A 90 -6.92 4.60 28.18
N ARG A 91 -8.23 4.34 28.04
CA ARG A 91 -9.28 5.35 28.25
C ARG A 91 -9.62 5.56 29.73
N ILE A 92 -9.17 4.67 30.63
CA ILE A 92 -9.33 4.80 32.10
C ILE A 92 -8.12 5.52 32.72
N ASP A 93 -6.94 5.41 32.12
CA ASP A 93 -5.75 6.15 32.55
C ASP A 93 -5.53 7.39 31.66
N ARG A 94 -6.40 8.40 31.82
CA ARG A 94 -6.07 9.77 31.40
C ARG A 94 -4.96 10.29 32.31
N ILE A 95 -3.71 10.04 31.92
CA ILE A 95 -2.62 10.98 32.15
C ILE A 95 -2.04 11.29 30.77
N GLU A 96 -1.95 12.58 30.49
CA GLU A 96 -1.51 13.19 29.24
C GLU A 96 -0.26 12.52 28.65
N ALA A 97 -0.44 11.72 27.60
CA ALA A 97 0.66 11.44 26.69
C ALA A 97 0.78 12.63 25.73
N PRO A 98 1.93 13.33 25.66
CA PRO A 98 2.07 14.48 24.78
C PRO A 98 1.93 14.02 23.33
N PHE A 99 1.12 14.76 22.57
CA PHE A 99 1.12 14.72 21.11
C PHE A 99 2.57 14.95 20.63
N ILE A 100 3.27 13.90 20.24
CA ILE A 100 4.49 14.04 19.45
C ILE A 100 4.05 14.37 18.03
N SER A 101 3.83 15.65 17.76
CA SER A 101 3.77 16.18 16.39
C SER A 101 5.18 16.15 15.82
N ILE A 102 5.46 15.22 14.92
CA ILE A 102 6.71 15.26 14.15
C ILE A 102 6.56 16.39 13.11
N LYS A 103 7.10 17.56 13.45
CA LYS A 103 7.25 18.69 12.55
C LYS A 103 8.43 18.40 11.62
N LEU A 104 8.16 17.84 10.44
CA LEU A 104 9.19 17.73 9.40
C LEU A 104 9.56 19.16 8.95
N ARG A 105 10.78 19.60 9.28
CA ARG A 105 11.36 20.83 8.75
C ARG A 105 11.52 20.68 7.23
N ARG A 106 10.86 21.57 6.49
CA ARG A 106 11.24 21.91 5.12
C ARG A 106 12.55 22.69 5.20
N SER A 107 13.65 22.12 4.72
CA SER A 107 14.87 22.87 4.41
C SER A 107 14.80 23.23 2.93
N SER A 108 14.38 24.45 2.65
CA SER A 108 14.49 25.08 1.34
C SER A 108 15.83 25.81 1.27
N GLU A 109 16.49 25.67 0.12
CA GLU A 109 17.37 26.65 -0.52
C GLU A 109 18.69 27.04 0.17
N TYR A 110 19.79 26.54 -0.38
CA TYR A 110 21.00 27.32 -0.59
C TYR A 110 21.14 27.61 -2.09
N PHE A 111 21.13 28.91 -2.39
CA PHE A 111 21.42 29.65 -3.64
C PHE A 111 20.45 29.53 -4.82
#